data_AF-A0A1I3AGT6-F1
#
_entry.id   AF-A0A1I3AGT6-F1
#
_cell.length_a   1.000
_cell.length_b   1.000
_cell.length_c   1.000
_cell.angle_alpha   90.00
_cell.angle_beta   90.00
_cell.angle_gamma   90.00
#
_symmetry.space_group_name_H-M   'P 1'
#
loop_
_entity.id
_entity.type
_entity.pdbx_description
1 polymer ?
#
loop_
_entity_poly.entity_id
_entity_poly.type
_entity_poly.pdbx_seq_one_letter_code
_entity_poly.pdbx_strand_id
1 'polypeptide(L)'
;MIGLYSPGSSFIHRAPTLLKLFLLSLCVLLIGTSPDLRLIGGAVAGVVLLFVIARVPVRAAAGQIIPILFILLIAVPIQGLLSGWLVAALMAGRLLVAVALAALFTMTTTVTAVLEAFQTLLRPFRRFVDPDRVGLLVALTIRCIPLVSDIVREVLEARTARGTQWSLMSIAVPVVVRSLYAADALGEALIARGLDD
;
A
#
# COMPACT_ATOMS: atom_id res chain seq x y z
N MET A 1 -7.22 -2.20 14.12
CA MET A 1 -6.28 -3.12 13.43
C MET A 1 -6.88 -3.45 12.07
N ILE A 2 -6.44 -2.76 11.03
CA ILE A 2 -6.88 -3.03 9.65
C ILE A 2 -5.64 -3.42 8.86
N GLY A 3 -5.67 -4.60 8.25
CA GLY A 3 -4.76 -4.99 7.18
C GLY A 3 -3.54 -5.78 7.62
N LEU A 4 -3.59 -7.10 7.35
CA LEU A 4 -2.63 -7.92 6.55
C LEU A 4 -1.11 -7.74 6.67
N TYR A 5 -0.61 -6.82 7.49
CA TYR A 5 0.80 -6.59 7.72
C TYR A 5 1.35 -7.66 8.66
N SER A 6 2.29 -8.46 8.18
CA SER A 6 3.03 -9.40 9.00
C SER A 6 4.36 -8.73 9.38
N PRO A 7 4.59 -8.35 10.64
CA PRO A 7 5.85 -7.73 11.04
C PRO A 7 7.00 -8.73 10.85
N GLY A 8 7.87 -8.49 9.88
CA GLY A 8 9.09 -9.26 9.62
C GLY A 8 10.36 -8.42 9.73
N SER A 9 11.47 -9.03 10.14
CA SER A 9 12.78 -8.39 10.33
C SER A 9 13.73 -8.52 9.12
N SER A 10 13.24 -8.92 7.95
CA SER A 10 14.09 -9.19 6.77
C SER A 10 14.67 -7.91 6.14
N PHE A 11 15.79 -8.01 5.44
CA PHE A 11 16.41 -6.90 4.67
C PHE A 11 15.44 -6.22 3.71
N ILE A 12 14.48 -6.99 3.18
CA ILE A 12 13.40 -6.46 2.34
C ILE A 12 12.48 -5.54 3.15
N HIS A 13 12.21 -5.78 4.44
CA HIS A 13 11.42 -4.86 5.26
C HIS A 13 12.13 -3.53 5.55
N ARG A 14 13.47 -3.52 5.56
CA ARG A 14 14.27 -2.31 5.82
C ARG A 14 14.58 -1.46 4.58
N ALA A 15 14.33 -1.98 3.37
CA ALA A 15 14.57 -1.24 2.15
C ALA A 15 13.59 -0.06 2.00
N PRO A 16 14.05 1.12 1.53
CA PRO A 16 13.20 2.28 1.36
C PRO A 16 12.05 1.98 0.39
N THR A 17 10.82 2.32 0.79
CA THR A 17 9.59 2.05 0.04
C THR A 17 9.64 2.58 -1.39
N LEU A 18 10.30 3.74 -1.61
CA LEU A 18 10.51 4.30 -2.94
C LEU A 18 11.32 3.37 -3.86
N LEU A 19 12.38 2.75 -3.35
CA LEU A 19 13.19 1.82 -4.12
C LEU A 19 12.40 0.55 -4.44
N LYS A 20 11.61 0.06 -3.48
CA LYS A 20 10.71 -1.08 -3.73
C LYS A 20 9.70 -0.77 -4.82
N LEU A 21 9.02 0.38 -4.74
CA LEU A 21 8.06 0.82 -5.75
C LEU A 21 8.70 0.97 -7.13
N PHE A 22 9.90 1.54 -7.18
CA PHE A 22 10.67 1.68 -8.42
C PHE A 22 11.04 0.31 -9.01
N LEU A 23 11.59 -0.60 -8.20
CA LEU A 23 11.94 -1.96 -8.65
C LEU A 23 10.71 -2.76 -9.08
N LEU A 24 9.60 -2.64 -8.35
CA LEU A 24 8.33 -3.28 -8.71
C LEU A 24 7.81 -2.75 -10.04
N SER A 25 7.76 -1.43 -10.20
CA SER A 25 7.32 -0.79 -11.43
C SER A 25 8.22 -1.18 -12.61
N LEU A 26 9.54 -1.18 -12.42
CA LEU A 26 10.50 -1.59 -13.43
C LEU A 26 10.33 -3.06 -13.83
N CYS A 27 10.20 -3.97 -12.86
CA CYS A 27 9.96 -5.39 -13.11
C CYS A 27 8.66 -5.60 -13.90
N VAL A 28 7.55 -4.97 -13.48
CA VAL A 28 6.26 -5.10 -14.16
C VAL A 28 6.33 -4.55 -15.58
N LEU A 29 7.02 -3.42 -15.80
CA LEU A 29 7.22 -2.83 -17.12
C LEU A 29 8.03 -3.77 -18.03
N LEU A 30 9.19 -4.24 -17.57
CA LEU A 30 10.07 -5.13 -18.34
C LEU A 30 9.35 -6.44 -18.72
N ILE A 31 8.59 -7.02 -17.79
CA ILE A 31 7.83 -8.25 -18.02
C ILE A 31 6.63 -8.01 -18.94
N GLY A 32 6.01 -6.83 -18.86
CA GLY A 32 4.90 -6.43 -19.71
C GLY A 32 5.29 -6.21 -21.17
N THR A 33 6.48 -5.64 -21.43
CA THR A 33 6.95 -5.33 -22.79
C THR A 33 7.70 -6.47 -23.46
N SER A 34 8.25 -7.42 -22.69
CA SER A 34 9.08 -8.50 -23.24
C SER A 34 8.24 -9.66 -23.80
N PRO A 35 8.42 -10.06 -25.07
CA PRO A 35 7.76 -11.24 -25.64
C PRO A 35 8.45 -12.58 -25.28
N ASP A 36 9.59 -12.53 -24.57
CA ASP A 36 10.41 -13.71 -24.28
C ASP A 36 9.92 -14.54 -23.09
N LEU A 37 9.57 -15.80 -23.37
CA LEU A 37 9.12 -16.76 -22.35
C LEU A 37 10.19 -17.09 -21.30
N ARG A 38 11.48 -17.04 -21.67
CA ARG A 38 12.60 -17.27 -20.76
C ARG A 38 12.70 -16.18 -19.68
N LEU A 39 12.41 -14.95 -20.08
CA LEU A 39 12.45 -13.78 -19.20
C LEU A 39 11.30 -13.83 -18.18
N ILE A 40 10.13 -14.30 -18.61
CA ILE A 40 9.00 -14.58 -17.72
C ILE A 40 9.32 -15.73 -16.75
N GLY A 41 9.92 -16.82 -17.23
CA GLY A 41 10.35 -17.93 -16.37
C GLY A 41 11.35 -17.48 -15.30
N GLY A 42 12.34 -16.67 -15.70
CA GLY A 42 13.29 -16.05 -14.78
C GLY A 42 12.63 -15.11 -13.77
N ALA A 43 11.64 -14.32 -14.22
CA ALA A 43 10.88 -13.43 -13.34
C ALA A 43 10.04 -14.21 -12.31
N VAL A 44 9.36 -15.29 -12.72
CA VAL A 44 8.64 -16.17 -11.78
C VAL A 44 9.60 -16.74 -10.73
N ALA A 45 10.75 -17.27 -11.14
CA ALA A 45 11.77 -17.77 -10.23
C ALA A 45 12.29 -16.67 -9.27
N GLY A 46 12.54 -15.47 -9.79
CA GLY A 46 12.97 -14.31 -8.99
C GLY A 46 11.93 -13.89 -7.96
N VAL A 47 10.64 -13.92 -8.31
CA VAL A 47 9.55 -13.64 -7.37
C VAL A 47 9.48 -14.70 -6.28
N VAL A 48 9.55 -15.98 -6.64
CA VAL A 48 9.57 -17.07 -5.65
C VAL A 48 10.74 -16.90 -4.68
N LEU A 49 11.94 -16.56 -5.18
CA LEU A 49 13.11 -16.27 -4.36
C LEU A 49 12.86 -15.08 -3.42
N LEU A 50 12.25 -13.99 -3.92
CA LEU A 50 11.89 -12.83 -3.11
C LEU A 50 10.89 -13.18 -2.01
N PHE A 51 9.89 -14.02 -2.26
CA PHE A 51 8.96 -14.51 -1.25
C PHE A 51 9.68 -15.33 -0.16
N VAL A 52 10.64 -16.17 -0.56
CA VAL A 52 11.46 -16.97 0.37
C VAL A 52 12.36 -16.07 1.22
N ILE A 53 13.04 -15.09 0.61
CA ILE A 53 13.90 -14.12 1.32
C ILE A 53 13.08 -13.23 2.26
N ALA A 54 11.88 -12.83 1.84
CA ALA A 54 10.97 -12.03 2.65
C ALA A 54 10.30 -12.82 3.79
N ARG A 55 10.43 -14.16 3.80
CA ARG A 55 9.80 -15.08 4.76
C ARG A 55 8.29 -14.84 4.90
N VAL A 56 7.62 -14.58 3.78
CA VAL A 56 6.16 -14.36 3.79
C VAL A 56 5.45 -15.67 4.13
N PRO A 57 4.48 -15.68 5.05
CA PRO A 57 3.73 -16.90 5.35
C PRO A 57 3.00 -17.41 4.11
N VAL A 58 3.24 -18.67 3.75
CA VAL A 58 2.70 -19.31 2.53
C VAL A 58 1.17 -19.26 2.50
N ARG A 59 0.50 -19.27 3.66
CA ARG A 59 -0.96 -19.11 3.76
C ARG A 59 -1.45 -17.75 3.23
N ALA A 60 -0.70 -16.67 3.47
CA ALA A 60 -1.09 -15.36 3.00
C ALA A 60 -0.82 -15.20 1.49
N ALA A 61 0.30 -15.74 1.01
CA ALA A 61 0.58 -15.81 -0.43
C ALA A 61 -0.49 -16.64 -1.17
N ALA A 62 -0.88 -17.79 -0.61
CA ALA A 62 -1.93 -18.64 -1.18
C ALA A 62 -3.29 -17.92 -1.25
N GLY A 63 -3.64 -17.14 -0.22
CA GLY A 63 -4.88 -16.35 -0.20
C GLY A 63 -5.00 -15.33 -1.35
N GLN A 64 -3.87 -14.83 -1.86
CA GLN A 64 -3.85 -13.91 -3.00
C GLN A 64 -3.68 -14.64 -4.34
N ILE A 65 -2.88 -15.72 -4.40
CA ILE A 65 -2.59 -16.44 -5.66
C ILE A 65 -3.74 -17.34 -6.08
N ILE A 66 -4.44 -18.00 -5.15
CA ILE A 66 -5.53 -18.96 -5.46
C ILE A 66 -6.67 -18.32 -6.27
N PRO A 67 -7.22 -17.13 -5.89
CA PRO A 67 -8.26 -16.47 -6.69
C PRO A 67 -7.84 -16.19 -8.14
N ILE A 68 -6.57 -15.84 -8.34
CA ILE A 68 -6.03 -15.51 -9.66
C ILE A 68 -5.83 -16.77 -10.49
N LEU A 69 -5.37 -17.85 -9.86
CA LEU A 69 -5.25 -19.13 -10.54
C LEU A 69 -6.61 -19.63 -11.04
N PHE A 70 -7.69 -19.38 -10.28
CA PHE A 70 -9.05 -19.71 -10.72
C PHE A 70 -9.48 -18.87 -11.94
N ILE A 71 -9.21 -17.57 -11.94
CA ILE A 71 -9.45 -16.70 -13.12
C ILE A 71 -8.63 -17.20 -14.31
N LEU A 72 -7.37 -17.55 -14.08
CA LEU A 72 -6.44 -17.96 -15.12
C LEU A 72 -6.79 -19.34 -15.72
N LEU A 73 -7.35 -20.23 -14.91
CA LEU A 73 -7.88 -21.53 -15.35
C LEU A 73 -8.95 -21.36 -16.43
N ILE A 74 -9.75 -20.29 -16.37
CA ILE A 74 -10.78 -19.98 -17.37
C ILE A 74 -10.19 -19.17 -18.52
N ALA A 75 -9.33 -18.19 -18.24
CA ALA A 75 -8.79 -17.28 -19.25
C ALA A 75 -7.80 -17.96 -20.22
N VAL A 76 -6.92 -18.85 -19.73
CA VAL A 76 -5.86 -19.48 -20.54
C VAL A 76 -6.41 -20.38 -21.65
N PRO A 77 -7.39 -21.27 -21.41
CA PRO A 77 -7.96 -22.08 -22.49
C PRO A 77 -8.64 -21.23 -23.57
N ILE A 78 -9.40 -20.21 -23.15
CA ILE A 78 -10.09 -19.30 -24.07
C ILE A 78 -9.07 -18.57 -24.93
N GLN A 79 -8.03 -18.02 -24.32
CA GLN A 79 -7.00 -17.28 -25.03
C GLN A 79 -6.09 -18.20 -25.87
N GLY A 80 -5.83 -19.42 -25.41
CA GLY A 80 -5.09 -20.43 -26.16
C GLY A 80 -5.80 -20.83 -27.44
N LEU A 81 -7.14 -20.90 -27.39
CA LEU A 81 -7.98 -21.22 -28.55
C LEU A 81 -8.09 -20.06 -29.54
N LEU A 82 -8.16 -18.81 -29.06
CA LEU A 82 -8.34 -17.62 -29.90
C LEU A 82 -7.04 -17.04 -30.46
N SER A 83 -5.95 -17.07 -29.69
CA SER A 83 -4.71 -16.34 -29.97
C SER A 83 -3.45 -17.21 -29.93
N GLY A 84 -3.60 -18.50 -29.61
CA GLY A 84 -2.51 -19.47 -29.52
C GLY A 84 -1.95 -19.64 -28.11
N TRP A 85 -1.47 -20.84 -27.84
CA TRP A 85 -0.96 -21.26 -26.52
C TRP A 85 0.21 -20.44 -26.00
N LEU A 86 1.08 -19.95 -26.89
CA LEU A 86 2.21 -19.11 -26.49
C LEU A 86 1.74 -17.78 -25.90
N VAL A 87 0.77 -17.12 -26.55
CA VAL A 87 0.22 -15.84 -26.09
C VAL A 87 -0.51 -16.01 -24.75
N ALA A 88 -1.27 -17.09 -24.61
CA ALA A 88 -1.95 -17.43 -23.36
C ALA A 88 -0.96 -17.68 -22.21
N ALA A 89 0.15 -18.39 -22.47
CA ALA A 89 1.20 -18.62 -21.48
C ALA A 89 1.94 -17.34 -21.07
N LEU A 90 2.23 -16.44 -22.02
CA LEU A 90 2.82 -15.14 -21.72
C LEU A 90 1.88 -14.28 -20.85
N MET A 91 0.59 -14.23 -21.20
CA MET A 91 -0.44 -13.52 -20.43
C MET A 91 -0.56 -14.07 -19.00
N ALA A 92 -0.61 -15.39 -18.87
CA ALA A 92 -0.63 -16.10 -17.60
C ALA A 92 0.55 -15.75 -16.70
N GLY A 93 1.77 -15.88 -17.24
CA GLY A 93 2.99 -15.60 -16.49
C GLY A 93 3.09 -14.13 -16.07
N ARG A 94 2.73 -13.20 -16.96
CA ARG A 94 2.70 -11.76 -16.65
C ARG A 94 1.75 -11.45 -15.50
N LEU A 95 0.52 -11.96 -15.56
CA LEU A 95 -0.48 -11.73 -14.53
C LEU A 95 -0.03 -12.31 -13.19
N LEU A 96 0.48 -13.55 -13.20
CA LEU A 96 0.93 -14.24 -12.00
C LEU A 96 2.09 -13.49 -11.32
N VAL A 97 3.09 -13.06 -12.10
CA VAL A 97 4.23 -12.30 -11.56
C VAL A 97 3.78 -10.94 -11.04
N ALA A 98 2.98 -10.19 -11.80
CA ALA A 98 2.53 -8.86 -11.40
C ALA A 98 1.77 -8.91 -10.07
N VAL A 99 0.85 -9.87 -9.93
CA VAL A 99 0.08 -9.96 -8.69
C VAL A 99 0.91 -10.51 -7.54
N ALA A 100 1.80 -11.48 -7.77
CA ALA A 100 2.71 -11.95 -6.73
C ALA A 100 3.64 -10.82 -6.23
N LEU A 101 4.13 -9.97 -7.12
CA LEU A 101 4.90 -8.78 -6.75
C LEU A 101 4.07 -7.77 -5.95
N ALA A 102 2.82 -7.51 -6.35
CA ALA A 102 1.91 -6.62 -5.64
C ALA A 102 1.53 -7.16 -4.24
N ALA A 103 1.30 -8.47 -4.16
CA ALA A 103 1.09 -9.21 -2.91
C ALA A 103 2.28 -9.01 -1.95
N LEU A 104 3.50 -9.25 -2.43
CA LEU A 104 4.71 -9.07 -1.67
C LEU A 104 4.87 -7.62 -1.16
N PHE A 105 4.61 -6.63 -2.02
CA PHE A 105 4.64 -5.22 -1.62
C PHE A 105 3.65 -4.90 -0.51
N THR A 106 2.40 -5.36 -0.67
CA THR A 106 1.31 -5.14 0.27
C THR A 106 1.61 -5.75 1.64
N MET A 107 2.23 -6.93 1.66
CA MET A 107 2.57 -7.61 2.92
C MET A 107 3.82 -7.06 3.61
N THR A 108 4.76 -6.49 2.85
CA THR A 108 6.07 -6.03 3.36
C THR A 108 6.16 -4.52 3.58
N THR A 109 5.08 -3.76 3.31
CA THR A 109 5.06 -2.30 3.38
C THR A 109 3.91 -1.82 4.24
N THR A 110 4.20 -1.01 5.26
CA THR A 110 3.18 -0.38 6.10
C THR A 110 2.59 0.85 5.40
N VAL A 111 1.35 1.20 5.76
CA VAL A 111 0.69 2.43 5.29
C VAL A 111 1.54 3.67 5.61
N THR A 112 2.15 3.71 6.79
CA THR A 112 3.06 4.80 7.20
C THR A 112 4.27 4.93 6.28
N ALA A 113 4.91 3.81 5.93
CA ALA A 113 6.09 3.81 5.06
C ALA A 113 5.75 4.19 3.60
N VAL A 114 4.51 3.95 3.15
CA VAL A 114 4.01 4.46 1.86
C VAL A 114 3.85 5.99 1.93
N LEU A 115 3.24 6.50 3.01
CA LEU A 115 3.03 7.93 3.18
C LEU A 115 4.36 8.72 3.26
N GLU A 116 5.36 8.23 3.98
CA GLU A 116 6.70 8.82 4.01
C GLU A 116 7.40 8.81 2.64
N ALA A 117 7.19 7.76 1.85
CA ALA A 117 7.71 7.64 0.49
C ALA A 117 7.12 8.73 -0.43
N PHE A 118 5.80 8.93 -0.36
CA PHE A 118 5.12 9.99 -1.08
C PHE A 118 5.64 11.38 -0.69
N GLN A 119 5.84 11.64 0.60
CA GLN A 119 6.40 12.91 1.07
C GLN A 119 7.80 13.15 0.52
N THR A 120 8.65 12.12 0.50
CA THR A 120 10.00 12.20 -0.05
C THR A 120 9.99 12.49 -1.55
N LEU A 121 9.04 11.90 -2.29
CA LEU A 121 8.86 12.13 -3.72
C LEU A 121 8.36 13.55 -4.04
N LEU A 122 7.64 14.18 -3.11
CA LEU A 122 7.13 15.55 -3.25
C LEU A 122 8.17 16.61 -2.86
N ARG A 123 9.25 16.27 -2.14
CA ARG A 123 10.35 17.19 -1.80
C ARG A 123 11.02 17.90 -2.99
N PRO A 124 11.29 17.29 -4.16
CA PRO A 124 11.89 18.01 -5.29
C PRO A 124 11.00 19.12 -5.88
N PHE A 125 9.67 19.08 -5.66
CA PHE A 125 8.75 20.14 -6.10
C PHE A 125 8.79 21.42 -5.23
N ARG A 126 9.72 21.48 -4.27
CA ARG A 126 10.02 22.66 -3.42
C ARG A 126 10.35 23.94 -4.17
N ARG A 127 10.64 23.90 -5.48
CA ARG A 127 10.85 25.12 -6.27
C ARG A 127 9.57 25.93 -6.49
N PHE A 128 8.40 25.31 -6.34
CA PHE A 128 7.10 25.96 -6.53
C PHE A 128 6.37 26.25 -5.20
N VAL A 129 6.91 25.81 -4.05
CA VAL A 129 6.22 25.87 -2.76
C VAL A 129 7.20 26.18 -1.64
N ASP A 130 6.79 27.02 -0.68
CA ASP A 130 7.58 27.38 0.49
C ASP A 130 8.04 26.12 1.27
N PRO A 131 9.34 25.80 1.24
CA PRO A 131 9.89 24.56 1.76
C PRO A 131 9.69 24.36 3.27
N ASP A 132 9.56 25.45 4.04
CA ASP A 132 9.41 25.41 5.49
C ASP A 132 7.96 25.16 5.89
N ARG A 133 7.00 25.81 5.21
CA ARG A 133 5.56 25.56 5.38
C ARG A 133 5.20 24.12 4.96
N VAL A 134 5.78 23.61 3.88
CA VAL A 134 5.58 22.21 3.45
C VAL A 134 6.18 21.23 4.46
N GLY A 135 7.38 21.52 4.97
CA GLY A 135 8.01 20.71 6.01
C GLY A 135 7.14 20.61 7.26
N LEU A 136 6.59 21.74 7.72
CA LEU A 136 5.68 21.82 8.84
C LEU A 136 4.39 21.04 8.59
N LEU A 137 3.76 21.22 7.41
CA LEU A 137 2.52 20.53 7.06
C LEU A 137 2.70 19.01 7.01
N VAL A 138 3.83 18.54 6.47
CA VAL A 138 4.17 17.11 6.44
C VAL A 138 4.39 16.56 7.85
N ALA A 139 5.15 17.27 8.69
CA ALA A 139 5.40 16.85 10.06
C ALA A 139 4.11 16.79 10.89
N LEU A 140 3.24 17.79 10.74
CA LEU A 140 1.91 17.81 11.35
C LEU A 140 1.04 16.67 10.83
N THR A 141 1.03 16.42 9.52
CA THR A 141 0.24 15.33 8.93
C THR A 141 0.66 13.98 9.50
N ILE A 142 1.97 13.69 9.58
CA ILE A 142 2.48 12.45 10.18
C ILE A 142 2.02 12.29 11.62
N ARG A 143 2.08 13.38 12.40
CA ARG A 143 1.62 13.40 13.81
C ARG A 143 0.11 13.27 13.95
N CYS A 144 -0.67 13.78 12.99
CA CYS A 144 -2.14 13.72 13.02
C CYS A 144 -2.69 12.33 12.64
N ILE A 145 -1.96 11.52 11.87
CA ILE A 145 -2.41 10.15 11.53
C ILE A 145 -2.67 9.27 12.77
N PRO A 146 -1.75 9.15 13.75
CA PRO A 146 -2.02 8.38 14.96
C PRO A 146 -3.14 9.02 15.79
N LEU A 147 -3.17 10.36 15.90
CA LEU A 147 -4.23 11.09 16.60
C LEU A 147 -5.63 10.75 16.06
N VAL A 148 -5.82 10.78 14.74
CA VAL A 148 -7.09 10.43 14.09
C VAL A 148 -7.41 8.96 14.29
N SER A 149 -6.41 8.08 14.28
CA SER A 149 -6.60 6.65 14.54
C SER A 149 -7.13 6.39 15.96
N ASP A 150 -6.61 7.13 16.95
CA ASP A 150 -7.07 7.05 18.33
C ASP A 150 -8.50 7.61 18.48
N ILE A 151 -8.81 8.73 17.83
CA ILE A 151 -10.17 9.30 17.79
C ILE A 151 -11.16 8.27 17.23
N VAL A 152 -10.82 7.63 16.10
CA VAL A 152 -11.67 6.60 15.48
C VAL A 152 -11.86 5.42 16.44
N ARG A 153 -10.80 4.98 17.11
CA ARG A 153 -10.86 3.86 18.05
C ARG A 153 -11.74 4.17 19.25
N GLU A 154 -11.58 5.35 19.87
CA GLU A 154 -12.44 5.78 20.98
C GLU A 154 -13.90 5.88 20.57
N VAL A 155 -14.18 6.40 19.37
CA VAL A 155 -15.55 6.47 18.85
C VAL A 155 -16.12 5.06 18.70
N LEU A 156 -15.37 4.11 18.14
CA LEU A 156 -15.81 2.72 18.01
C LEU A 156 -16.07 2.07 19.39
N GLU A 157 -15.15 2.22 20.34
CA GLU A 157 -15.29 1.67 21.70
C GLU A 157 -16.53 2.24 22.42
N ALA A 158 -16.75 3.55 22.33
CA ALA A 158 -17.94 4.20 22.89
C ALA A 158 -19.24 3.73 22.21
N ARG A 159 -19.21 3.45 20.91
CA ARG A 159 -20.37 2.95 20.15
C ARG A 159 -20.72 1.53 20.53
N THR A 160 -19.71 0.66 20.67
CA THR A 160 -19.88 -0.72 21.14
C THR A 160 -20.49 -0.75 22.53
N ALA A 161 -20.04 0.13 23.44
CA ALA A 161 -20.63 0.25 24.78
C ALA A 161 -22.10 0.71 24.76
N ARG A 162 -22.50 1.51 23.76
CA ARG A 162 -23.87 2.02 23.61
C ARG A 162 -24.81 1.07 22.84
N GLY A 163 -24.33 -0.09 22.37
CA GLY A 163 -25.15 -1.07 21.63
C GLY A 163 -25.75 -0.54 20.33
N THR A 164 -25.16 0.52 19.76
CA THR A 164 -25.74 1.24 18.61
C THR A 164 -25.49 0.52 17.28
N GLN A 165 -26.47 0.54 16.37
CA GLN A 165 -26.39 -0.13 15.06
C GLN A 165 -25.24 0.40 14.18
N TRP A 166 -24.70 -0.48 13.33
CA TRP A 166 -23.63 -0.18 12.37
C TRP A 166 -24.16 0.67 11.22
N SER A 167 -24.21 1.99 11.42
CA SER A 167 -24.49 2.97 10.36
C SER A 167 -23.25 3.81 10.06
N LEU A 168 -22.93 4.04 8.78
CA LEU A 168 -21.74 4.80 8.40
C LEU A 168 -21.76 6.23 8.96
N MET A 169 -22.91 6.90 8.89
CA MET A 169 -23.09 8.26 9.43
C MET A 169 -22.82 8.33 10.94
N SER A 170 -23.14 7.24 11.64
CA SER A 170 -23.03 7.17 13.08
C SER A 170 -21.59 7.07 13.62
N ILE A 171 -20.64 6.73 12.73
CA ILE A 171 -19.19 6.76 12.98
C ILE A 171 -18.58 8.03 12.37
N ALA A 172 -18.98 8.37 11.14
CA ALA A 172 -18.42 9.49 10.41
C ALA A 172 -18.64 10.83 11.12
N VAL A 173 -19.86 11.12 11.59
CA VAL A 173 -20.18 12.40 12.23
C VAL A 173 -19.34 12.64 13.49
N PRO A 174 -19.28 11.72 14.48
CA PRO A 174 -18.44 11.91 15.66
C PRO A 174 -16.94 12.04 15.35
N VAL A 175 -16.43 11.26 14.39
CA VAL A 175 -15.02 11.30 14.00
C VAL A 175 -14.68 12.64 13.35
N VAL A 176 -15.52 13.13 12.42
CA VAL A 176 -15.30 14.43 11.75
C VAL A 176 -15.35 15.57 12.77
N VAL A 177 -16.37 15.59 13.63
CA VAL A 177 -16.50 16.64 14.66
C VAL A 177 -15.29 16.66 15.60
N ARG A 178 -14.88 15.49 16.13
CA ARG A 178 -13.69 15.41 16.99
C ARG A 178 -12.39 15.78 16.27
N SER A 179 -12.27 15.42 14.99
CA SER A 179 -11.10 15.78 14.18
C SER A 179 -11.05 17.29 13.92
N LEU A 180 -12.19 17.95 13.70
CA LEU A 180 -12.26 19.42 13.56
C LEU A 180 -11.85 20.13 14.85
N TYR A 181 -12.38 19.71 16.01
CA TYR A 181 -11.96 20.27 17.30
C TYR A 181 -10.45 20.09 17.55
N ALA A 182 -9.90 18.93 17.17
CA ALA A 182 -8.46 18.69 17.29
C ALA A 182 -7.64 19.57 16.34
N ALA A 183 -8.14 19.83 15.13
CA ALA A 183 -7.52 20.74 14.17
C ALA A 183 -7.55 22.18 14.66
N ASP A 184 -8.67 22.64 15.21
CA ASP A 184 -8.80 23.99 15.79
C ASP A 184 -7.83 24.19 16.95
N ALA A 185 -7.76 23.23 17.89
CA ALA A 185 -6.83 23.28 19.01
C ALA A 185 -5.35 23.26 18.56
N LEU A 186 -5.02 22.50 17.50
CA LEU A 186 -3.68 22.51 16.90
C LEU A 186 -3.38 23.85 16.22
N GLY A 187 -4.36 24.45 15.53
CA GLY A 187 -4.24 25.77 14.91
C GLY A 187 -3.97 26.86 15.93
N GLU A 188 -4.78 26.94 16.99
CA GLU A 188 -4.58 27.89 18.10
C GLU A 188 -3.19 27.73 18.73
N ALA A 189 -2.73 26.50 18.92
CA ALA A 189 -1.39 26.23 19.47
C ALA A 189 -0.25 26.63 18.53
N LEU A 190 -0.44 26.55 17.20
CA LEU A 190 0.54 26.99 16.21
C LEU A 190 0.64 28.52 16.17
N ILE A 191 -0.51 29.21 16.21
CA ILE A 191 -0.60 30.67 16.28
C ILE A 191 0.09 31.17 17.55
N ALA A 192 -0.19 30.56 18.71
CA ALA A 192 0.45 30.92 19.98
C ALA A 192 1.98 30.70 20.00
N ARG A 193 2.50 29.88 19.09
CA ARG A 193 3.94 29.63 18.91
C ARG A 193 4.60 30.53 17.86
N GLY A 194 3.85 31.47 17.26
CA GLY A 194 4.37 32.44 16.30
C GLY A 194 4.62 31.87 14.90
N LEU A 195 3.89 30.82 14.50
CA LEU A 195 4.07 30.17 13.19
C LEU A 195 3.17 30.77 12.08
N ASP A 196 2.51 31.90 12.35
CA ASP A 196 1.58 32.57 11.44
C ASP A 196 2.10 33.91 10.86
N ASP A 197 3.40 34.20 11.02
CA ASP A 197 4.08 35.35 10.38
C ASP A 197 4.70 34.96 9.01
#